data_AF-A0A4E9FNG9-F1
#
_entry.id   AF-A0A4E9FNG9-F1
#
_cell.length_a   1.000
_cell.length_b   1.000
_cell.length_c   1.000
_cell.angle_alpha   90.00
_cell.angle_beta   90.00
_cell.angle_gamma   90.00
#
_symmetry.space_group_name_H-M   'P 1'
#
loop_
_entity.id
_entity.type
_entity.pdbx_description
1 polymer ?
#
loop_
_entity_poly.entity_id
_entity_poly.type
_entity_poly.pdbx_seq_one_letter_code
_entity_poly.pdbx_strand_id
1 'polypeptide(L)'
;MCLHCGDEESSGSGPWSRLHEDTICTALNVWANGIHVNHSSDEQLDYIDVVLLNFVKYANKQIRCSISNEIVTKMASGVNIRLKCSDPRRRLRGMFVAEVITDWFSLGELKFEFPPEADEIMIDLKKIVDDEYDADVQPLKNDNEEKKVIQLEIRDAENDADKVDSDDDDDFPVYEIPEEELILKKEENDEDYRNVEMPYYIMDCIEGLNEQNDYAKFEAAFNALKPMIRRRAVGYEQCAEELLCRLIDLSNRFKTECFQEKRLQLIQSCLVTSPHLGSVAVDIMFSRKCSMTNRYIILKALSDAALEYSSPTDVVENLDARIPKNGDNVEGITVVNAGKLIPKTKRFMKTPVTLLKENRFTPVANSFFYPLTAIDQHREYLDLTGRDSELLSRILFCMGHLIRCSGSSPCTVKMVSTLAYLLVPLRHNTNFAVRQAVLFCYASICVSLSKEVLLQFYSDELVDWLEYATKLAEADPSTECRQIAQMAAETIAIIISVND
;
A
#
# COMPACT_ATOMS: atom_id res chain seq x y z
N MET A 1 27.82 1.21 -20.04
CA MET A 1 28.98 0.28 -20.00
C MET A 1 28.55 -1.13 -20.39
N CYS A 2 27.70 -1.85 -19.63
CA CYS A 2 27.32 -3.23 -20.00
C CYS A 2 26.70 -3.40 -21.40
N LEU A 3 25.87 -2.46 -21.86
CA LEU A 3 25.21 -2.52 -23.19
C LEU A 3 26.17 -2.49 -24.39
N HIS A 4 27.43 -2.04 -24.22
CA HIS A 4 28.40 -1.93 -25.32
C HIS A 4 29.66 -2.78 -25.08
N CYS A 5 29.82 -3.37 -23.90
CA CYS A 5 30.97 -4.24 -23.60
C CYS A 5 30.80 -5.68 -24.13
N GLY A 6 29.60 -6.07 -24.57
CA GLY A 6 29.38 -7.37 -25.22
C GLY A 6 30.10 -7.54 -26.56
N ASP A 7 30.57 -6.44 -27.17
CA ASP A 7 31.31 -6.46 -28.44
C ASP A 7 32.84 -6.50 -28.28
N GLU A 8 33.39 -6.17 -27.11
CA GLU A 8 34.86 -6.05 -26.92
C GLU A 8 35.54 -7.30 -26.31
N GLU A 9 34.79 -8.22 -25.69
CA GLU A 9 35.36 -9.47 -25.18
C GLU A 9 35.41 -10.54 -26.29
N SER A 10 36.58 -10.67 -26.92
CA SER A 10 36.86 -11.68 -27.97
C SER A 10 36.63 -13.15 -27.57
N SER A 11 36.42 -13.43 -26.28
CA SER A 11 36.04 -14.73 -25.75
C SER A 11 34.72 -14.59 -24.99
N GLY A 12 33.62 -15.12 -25.54
CA GLY A 12 32.26 -15.06 -24.94
C GLY A 12 32.08 -15.85 -23.63
N SER A 13 33.03 -15.73 -22.70
CA SER A 13 33.10 -16.38 -21.39
C SER A 13 33.61 -15.41 -20.30
N GLY A 14 33.62 -14.10 -20.57
CA GLY A 14 33.97 -13.09 -19.57
C GLY A 14 32.81 -12.76 -18.63
N PRO A 15 33.10 -12.12 -17.48
CA PRO A 15 32.08 -11.76 -16.49
C PRO A 15 31.01 -10.81 -17.05
N TRP A 16 31.35 -9.98 -18.04
CA TRP A 16 30.40 -9.05 -18.68
C TRP A 16 29.44 -9.76 -19.63
N SER A 17 29.93 -10.73 -20.40
CA SER A 17 29.09 -11.58 -21.24
C SER A 17 28.06 -12.36 -20.41
N ARG A 18 28.50 -12.90 -19.26
CA ARG A 18 27.63 -13.60 -18.31
C ARG A 18 26.59 -12.68 -17.68
N LEU A 19 26.99 -11.49 -17.24
CA LEU A 19 26.06 -10.51 -16.69
C LEU A 19 25.01 -10.07 -17.73
N HIS A 20 25.42 -9.91 -19.00
CA HIS A 20 24.51 -9.57 -20.09
C HIS A 20 23.47 -10.67 -20.31
N GLU A 21 23.92 -11.92 -20.40
CA GLU A 21 23.05 -13.11 -20.49
C GLU A 21 22.08 -13.20 -19.30
N ASP A 22 22.60 -13.14 -18.06
CA ASP A 22 21.80 -13.20 -16.84
C ASP A 22 20.76 -12.08 -16.79
N THR A 23 21.10 -10.88 -17.28
CA THR A 23 20.18 -9.74 -17.34
C THR A 23 19.05 -10.00 -18.34
N ILE A 24 19.36 -10.51 -19.54
CA ILE A 24 18.32 -10.86 -20.53
C ILE A 24 17.40 -11.94 -19.95
N CYS A 25 17.95 -13.02 -19.43
CA CYS A 25 17.16 -14.12 -18.88
C CYS A 25 16.30 -13.66 -17.70
N THR A 26 16.84 -12.82 -16.82
CA THR A 26 16.07 -12.26 -15.69
C THR A 26 14.93 -11.36 -16.18
N ALA A 27 15.23 -10.41 -17.09
CA ALA A 27 14.22 -9.52 -17.65
C ALA A 27 13.12 -10.31 -18.39
N LEU A 28 13.50 -11.32 -19.16
CA LEU A 28 12.59 -12.21 -19.88
C LEU A 28 11.72 -13.05 -18.93
N ASN A 29 12.28 -13.54 -17.82
CA ASN A 29 11.54 -14.28 -16.80
C ASN A 29 10.49 -13.38 -16.12
N VAL A 30 10.81 -12.12 -15.84
CA VAL A 30 9.85 -11.13 -15.32
C VAL A 30 8.81 -10.77 -16.37
N TRP A 31 9.23 -10.56 -17.62
CA TRP A 31 8.36 -10.22 -18.74
C TRP A 31 7.30 -11.30 -19.02
N ALA A 32 7.68 -12.58 -18.87
CA ALA A 32 6.81 -13.74 -19.05
C ALA A 32 6.00 -14.12 -17.78
N ASN A 33 6.13 -13.39 -16.67
CA ASN A 33 5.44 -13.70 -15.42
C ASN A 33 4.01 -13.14 -15.41
N GLY A 34 3.01 -14.02 -15.26
CA GLY A 34 1.60 -13.63 -15.19
C GLY A 34 1.24 -12.71 -14.02
N ILE A 35 1.92 -12.83 -12.88
CA ILE A 35 1.71 -11.95 -11.73
C ILE A 35 2.19 -10.53 -12.08
N HIS A 36 3.37 -10.41 -12.66
CA HIS A 36 3.93 -9.13 -13.09
C HIS A 36 3.04 -8.45 -14.13
N VAL A 37 2.63 -9.19 -15.17
CA VAL A 37 1.76 -8.66 -16.25
C VAL A 37 0.40 -8.20 -15.73
N ASN A 38 -0.16 -8.82 -14.68
CA ASN A 38 -1.47 -8.46 -14.16
C ASN A 38 -1.43 -7.41 -13.04
N HIS A 39 -0.37 -7.36 -12.23
CA HIS A 39 -0.37 -6.58 -10.98
C HIS A 39 0.66 -5.45 -10.89
N SER A 40 1.64 -5.40 -11.78
CA SER A 40 2.62 -4.29 -11.82
C SER A 40 2.01 -3.03 -12.41
N SER A 41 2.63 -1.88 -12.10
CA SER A 41 2.28 -0.60 -12.72
C SER A 41 2.72 -0.56 -14.18
N ASP A 42 2.13 0.35 -14.96
CA ASP A 42 2.49 0.48 -16.38
C ASP A 42 3.94 0.96 -16.55
N GLU A 43 4.47 1.78 -15.63
CA GLU A 43 5.88 2.20 -15.66
C GLU A 43 6.85 1.02 -15.45
N GLN A 44 6.49 0.07 -14.58
CA GLN A 44 7.30 -1.13 -14.35
C GLN A 44 7.25 -2.06 -15.57
N LEU A 45 6.08 -2.20 -16.19
CA LEU A 45 5.92 -2.98 -17.41
C LEU A 45 6.72 -2.36 -18.57
N ASP A 46 6.62 -1.04 -18.74
CA ASP A 46 7.36 -0.30 -19.75
C ASP A 46 8.87 -0.42 -19.53
N TYR A 47 9.34 -0.32 -18.29
CA TYR A 47 10.75 -0.51 -17.93
C TYR A 47 11.26 -1.90 -18.36
N ILE A 48 10.51 -2.97 -18.05
CA ILE A 48 10.90 -4.34 -18.42
C ILE A 48 10.88 -4.53 -19.95
N ASP A 49 9.88 -3.99 -20.65
CA ASP A 49 9.82 -4.06 -22.12
C ASP A 49 11.05 -3.35 -22.75
N VAL A 50 11.41 -2.16 -22.25
CA VAL A 50 12.56 -1.36 -22.71
C VAL A 50 13.90 -2.04 -22.40
N VAL A 51 14.08 -2.53 -21.17
CA VAL A 51 15.31 -3.24 -20.76
C VAL A 51 15.50 -4.49 -21.63
N LEU A 52 14.44 -5.28 -21.82
CA LEU A 52 14.51 -6.49 -22.62
C LEU A 52 14.92 -6.18 -24.06
N LEU A 53 14.27 -5.21 -24.73
CA LEU A 53 14.64 -4.87 -26.11
C LEU A 53 16.06 -4.32 -26.22
N ASN A 54 16.50 -3.44 -25.31
CA ASN A 54 17.86 -2.89 -25.36
C ASN A 54 18.92 -3.98 -25.19
N PHE A 55 18.81 -4.83 -24.17
CA PHE A 55 19.81 -5.87 -23.94
C PHE A 55 19.80 -6.92 -25.05
N VAL A 56 18.63 -7.28 -25.58
CA VAL A 56 18.55 -8.25 -26.68
C VAL A 56 19.12 -7.66 -27.98
N LYS A 57 18.90 -6.37 -28.26
CA LYS A 57 19.42 -5.68 -29.44
C LYS A 57 20.95 -5.77 -29.51
N TYR A 58 21.63 -5.44 -28.41
CA TYR A 58 23.09 -5.47 -28.30
C TYR A 58 23.66 -6.86 -27.95
N ALA A 59 22.85 -7.92 -27.98
CA ALA A 59 23.36 -9.28 -27.76
C ALA A 59 24.19 -9.74 -28.97
N ASN A 60 25.46 -10.09 -28.73
CA ASN A 60 26.33 -10.67 -29.76
C ASN A 60 25.87 -12.08 -30.17
N LYS A 61 26.45 -12.63 -31.25
CA LYS A 61 26.06 -13.94 -31.78
C LYS A 61 26.19 -15.08 -30.77
N GLN A 62 27.20 -15.05 -29.91
CA GLN A 62 27.44 -16.11 -28.91
C GLN A 62 26.35 -16.09 -27.82
N ILE A 63 26.03 -14.91 -27.29
CA ILE A 63 24.97 -14.71 -26.31
C ILE A 63 23.63 -15.15 -26.92
N ARG A 64 23.31 -14.73 -28.14
CA ARG A 64 22.08 -15.15 -28.85
C ARG A 64 21.99 -16.68 -28.98
N CYS A 65 23.09 -17.36 -29.27
CA CYS A 65 23.11 -18.82 -29.32
C CYS A 65 22.85 -19.47 -27.95
N SER A 66 23.42 -18.92 -26.86
CA SER A 66 23.25 -19.44 -25.50
C SER A 66 21.79 -19.33 -25.02
N ILE A 67 21.18 -18.16 -25.18
CA ILE A 67 19.85 -17.86 -24.64
C ILE A 67 18.67 -18.27 -25.55
N SER A 68 18.95 -18.76 -26.76
CA SER A 68 17.92 -19.06 -27.77
C SER A 68 16.80 -19.97 -27.24
N ASN A 69 17.16 -21.05 -26.55
CA ASN A 69 16.17 -21.99 -25.99
C ASN A 69 15.30 -21.34 -24.90
N GLU A 70 15.89 -20.50 -24.06
CA GLU A 70 15.14 -19.79 -23.01
C GLU A 70 14.21 -18.74 -23.61
N ILE A 71 14.66 -18.01 -24.63
CA ILE A 71 13.81 -17.08 -25.40
C ILE A 71 12.62 -17.81 -26.02
N VAL A 72 12.82 -18.92 -26.74
CA VAL A 72 11.72 -19.65 -27.38
C VAL A 72 10.66 -20.07 -26.36
N THR A 73 11.08 -20.64 -25.23
CA THR A 73 10.15 -21.16 -24.20
C THR A 73 9.42 -20.04 -23.44
N LYS A 74 10.14 -18.98 -23.06
CA LYS A 74 9.57 -17.87 -22.28
C LYS A 74 8.78 -16.91 -23.16
N MET A 75 9.19 -16.68 -24.41
CA MET A 75 8.45 -15.84 -25.35
C MET A 75 7.07 -16.43 -25.65
N ALA A 76 6.99 -17.73 -25.95
CA ALA A 76 5.72 -18.39 -26.21
C ALA A 76 4.75 -18.30 -25.02
N SER A 77 5.24 -18.51 -23.80
CA SER A 77 4.42 -18.40 -22.59
C SER A 77 4.04 -16.95 -22.26
N GLY A 78 4.98 -16.01 -22.34
CA GLY A 78 4.75 -14.58 -22.10
C GLY A 78 3.79 -13.93 -23.09
N VAL A 79 3.90 -14.25 -24.38
CA VAL A 79 2.96 -13.80 -25.42
C VAL A 79 1.55 -14.30 -25.13
N ASN A 80 1.39 -15.58 -24.80
CA ASN A 80 0.07 -16.16 -24.48
C ASN A 80 -0.57 -15.47 -23.27
N ILE A 81 0.22 -15.18 -22.22
CA ILE A 81 -0.25 -14.43 -21.04
C ILE A 81 -0.68 -13.01 -21.42
N ARG A 82 0.13 -12.29 -22.19
CA ARG A 82 -0.16 -10.91 -22.58
C ARG A 82 -1.34 -10.81 -23.53
N LEU A 83 -1.48 -11.70 -24.51
CA LEU A 83 -2.64 -11.76 -25.42
C LEU A 83 -3.96 -11.99 -24.68
N LYS A 84 -3.93 -12.75 -23.58
CA LYS A 84 -5.09 -12.97 -22.71
C LYS A 84 -5.38 -11.79 -21.77
N CYS A 85 -4.49 -10.81 -21.67
CA CYS A 85 -4.70 -9.63 -20.84
C CYS A 85 -5.84 -8.79 -21.42
N SER A 86 -6.74 -8.29 -20.57
CA SER A 86 -7.84 -7.41 -21.00
C SER A 86 -7.35 -6.02 -21.41
N ASP A 87 -6.10 -5.66 -21.11
CA ASP A 87 -5.50 -4.35 -21.45
C ASP A 87 -4.97 -4.28 -22.88
N PRO A 88 -5.56 -3.42 -23.75
CA PRO A 88 -5.05 -3.21 -25.09
C PRO A 88 -3.58 -2.76 -25.09
N ARG A 89 -3.16 -1.89 -24.15
CA ARG A 89 -1.78 -1.40 -24.07
C ARG A 89 -0.81 -2.56 -23.84
N ARG A 90 -1.10 -3.41 -22.83
CA ARG A 90 -0.24 -4.55 -22.46
C ARG A 90 -0.21 -5.61 -23.56
N ARG A 91 -1.34 -5.83 -24.25
CA ARG A 91 -1.44 -6.70 -25.43
C ARG A 91 -0.58 -6.18 -26.57
N LEU A 92 -0.77 -4.92 -26.99
CA LEU A 92 -0.09 -4.32 -28.13
C LEU A 92 1.42 -4.27 -27.93
N ARG A 93 1.89 -3.78 -26.78
CA ARG A 93 3.32 -3.79 -26.44
C ARG A 93 3.90 -5.20 -26.41
N GLY A 94 3.17 -6.16 -25.84
CA GLY A 94 3.56 -7.56 -25.82
C GLY A 94 3.71 -8.18 -27.21
N MET A 95 2.77 -7.89 -28.12
CA MET A 95 2.81 -8.33 -29.51
C MET A 95 4.02 -7.75 -30.24
N PHE A 96 4.29 -6.45 -30.06
CA PHE A 96 5.43 -5.77 -30.68
C PHE A 96 6.78 -6.33 -30.20
N VAL A 97 6.98 -6.44 -28.89
CA VAL A 97 8.22 -7.02 -28.32
C VAL A 97 8.46 -8.44 -28.84
N ALA A 98 7.41 -9.25 -28.95
CA ALA A 98 7.50 -10.61 -29.45
C ALA A 98 7.82 -10.69 -30.94
N GLU A 99 7.21 -9.84 -31.76
CA GLU A 99 7.50 -9.73 -33.19
C GLU A 99 8.97 -9.35 -33.42
N VAL A 100 9.45 -8.32 -32.73
CA VAL A 100 10.84 -7.83 -32.82
C VAL A 100 11.85 -8.90 -32.39
N ILE A 101 11.65 -9.54 -31.23
CA ILE A 101 12.60 -10.56 -30.75
C ILE A 101 12.56 -11.82 -31.62
N THR A 102 11.39 -12.19 -32.15
CA THR A 102 11.25 -13.32 -33.08
C THR A 102 12.05 -13.08 -34.36
N ASP A 103 12.01 -11.86 -34.89
CA ASP A 103 12.80 -11.45 -36.05
C ASP A 103 14.30 -11.45 -35.74
N TRP A 104 14.73 -10.83 -34.64
CA TRP A 104 16.15 -10.75 -34.24
C TRP A 104 16.82 -12.11 -33.97
N PHE A 105 16.04 -13.13 -33.58
CA PHE A 105 16.51 -14.50 -33.37
C PHE A 105 16.21 -15.43 -34.55
N SER A 106 15.53 -14.94 -35.59
CA SER A 106 15.10 -15.73 -36.75
C SER A 106 14.34 -17.00 -36.34
N LEU A 107 13.45 -16.89 -35.35
CA LEU A 107 12.72 -18.05 -34.77
C LEU A 107 11.51 -18.48 -35.61
N GLY A 108 11.24 -17.79 -36.73
CA GLY A 108 10.11 -18.03 -37.61
C GLY A 108 9.50 -16.72 -38.09
N GLU A 109 8.32 -16.80 -38.71
CA GLU A 109 7.56 -15.63 -39.13
C GLU A 109 6.40 -15.39 -38.15
N LEU A 110 6.51 -14.32 -37.35
CA LEU A 110 5.45 -13.85 -36.45
C LEU A 110 5.19 -12.39 -36.79
N LYS A 111 3.98 -12.08 -37.27
CA LYS A 111 3.56 -10.71 -37.62
C LYS A 111 2.18 -10.46 -37.04
N PHE A 112 2.02 -9.32 -36.40
CA PHE A 112 0.73 -8.86 -35.89
C PHE A 112 0.22 -7.66 -36.70
N GLU A 113 -1.11 -7.56 -36.82
CA GLU A 113 -1.75 -6.36 -37.34
C GLU A 113 -2.02 -5.40 -36.18
N PHE A 114 -1.52 -4.16 -36.31
CA PHE A 114 -1.66 -3.14 -35.29
C PHE A 114 -2.73 -2.11 -35.68
N PRO A 115 -3.64 -1.73 -34.77
CA PRO A 115 -4.57 -0.65 -35.00
C PRO A 115 -3.85 0.72 -34.98
N PRO A 116 -4.43 1.78 -35.58
CA PRO A 116 -3.77 3.10 -35.69
C PRO A 116 -3.33 3.69 -34.35
N GLU A 117 -4.07 3.42 -33.28
CA GLU A 117 -3.77 3.91 -31.92
C GLU A 117 -2.54 3.23 -31.29
N ALA A 118 -2.05 2.13 -31.87
CA ALA A 118 -0.91 1.41 -31.33
C ALA A 118 0.41 2.19 -31.50
N ASP A 119 0.50 3.09 -32.46
CA ASP A 119 1.72 3.85 -32.74
C ASP A 119 2.13 4.74 -31.56
N GLU A 120 1.16 5.39 -30.91
CA GLU A 120 1.41 6.19 -29.69
C GLU A 120 1.83 5.31 -28.51
N ILE A 121 1.28 4.09 -28.42
CA ILE A 121 1.54 3.15 -27.32
C ILE A 121 2.95 2.55 -27.39
N MET A 122 3.53 2.45 -28.58
CA MET A 122 4.77 1.73 -28.86
C MET A 122 5.91 2.66 -29.33
N ILE A 123 5.72 3.98 -29.23
CA ILE A 123 6.67 4.97 -29.75
C ILE A 123 8.08 4.83 -29.16
N ASP A 124 8.17 4.52 -27.86
CA ASP A 124 9.42 4.27 -27.14
C ASP A 124 10.10 2.98 -27.63
N LEU A 125 9.34 1.90 -27.84
CA LEU A 125 9.85 0.63 -28.33
C LEU A 125 10.33 0.73 -29.78
N LYS A 126 9.59 1.44 -30.63
CA LYS A 126 9.99 1.70 -32.03
C LYS A 126 11.30 2.48 -32.10
N LYS A 127 11.46 3.53 -31.29
CA LYS A 127 12.74 4.28 -31.20
C LYS A 127 13.93 3.39 -30.86
N ILE A 128 13.74 2.40 -29.99
CA ILE A 128 14.79 1.44 -29.64
C ILE A 128 15.13 0.55 -30.84
N VAL A 129 14.13 0.11 -31.61
CA VAL A 129 14.33 -0.75 -32.78
C VAL A 129 15.00 0.01 -33.92
N ASP A 130 14.51 1.22 -34.22
CA ASP A 130 14.89 2.03 -35.39
C ASP A 130 16.21 2.83 -35.23
N ASP A 131 16.91 2.68 -34.11
CA ASP A 131 18.18 3.39 -33.82
C ASP A 131 18.08 4.93 -33.84
N GLU A 132 16.90 5.49 -33.52
CA GLU A 132 16.73 6.96 -33.40
C GLU A 132 17.35 7.56 -32.11
N TYR A 133 18.24 6.82 -31.43
CA TYR A 133 19.22 7.43 -30.55
C TYR A 133 20.45 7.76 -31.39
N ASP A 134 20.41 8.93 -32.03
CA ASP A 134 21.59 9.52 -32.65
C ASP A 134 22.73 9.51 -31.63
N ALA A 135 23.83 8.89 -32.03
CA ALA A 135 25.05 8.78 -31.27
C ALA A 135 25.72 10.16 -31.23
N ASP A 136 25.16 11.07 -30.45
CA ASP A 136 25.77 12.32 -30.05
C ASP A 136 25.66 12.45 -28.53
N VAL A 137 26.21 11.46 -27.84
CA VAL A 137 26.87 11.74 -26.57
C VAL A 137 28.08 12.62 -26.92
N GLN A 138 27.82 13.93 -27.07
CA GLN A 138 28.86 14.93 -26.95
C GLN A 138 29.62 14.57 -25.66
N PRO A 139 30.93 14.28 -25.72
CA PRO A 139 31.70 14.10 -24.52
C PRO A 139 31.56 15.40 -23.76
N LEU A 140 30.86 15.35 -22.61
CA LEU A 140 30.89 16.41 -21.64
C LEU A 140 32.37 16.73 -21.45
N LYS A 141 32.73 17.94 -21.88
CA LYS A 141 34.08 18.47 -21.71
C LYS A 141 34.47 18.22 -20.26
N ASN A 142 35.66 17.67 -20.10
CA ASN A 142 36.34 17.52 -18.82
C ASN A 142 36.15 18.77 -17.97
N ASP A 143 35.26 18.67 -16.99
CA ASP A 143 35.39 19.41 -15.75
C ASP A 143 35.52 18.35 -14.66
N ASN A 144 36.67 18.40 -14.00
CA ASN A 144 37.10 17.51 -12.94
C ASN A 144 36.09 17.51 -11.79
N GLU A 145 35.30 16.45 -11.64
CA GLU A 145 34.71 16.11 -10.35
C GLU A 145 34.91 14.62 -10.09
N GLU A 146 35.66 14.36 -9.01
CA GLU A 146 36.06 13.05 -8.54
C GLU A 146 34.81 12.21 -8.22
N LYS A 147 34.72 11.04 -8.86
CA LYS A 147 33.73 10.01 -8.52
C LYS A 147 34.02 9.47 -7.11
N LYS A 148 33.31 9.98 -6.09
CA LYS A 148 33.23 9.33 -4.77
C LYS A 148 32.46 8.01 -4.90
N VAL A 149 33.15 6.92 -4.57
CA VAL A 149 32.63 5.56 -4.42
C VAL A 149 31.68 5.54 -3.22
N ILE A 150 30.43 5.13 -3.42
CA ILE A 150 29.48 4.92 -2.32
C ILE A 150 29.87 3.61 -1.63
N GLN A 151 30.47 3.71 -0.43
CA GLN A 151 30.75 2.58 0.44
C GLN A 151 29.62 2.48 1.48
N LEU A 152 29.00 1.31 1.57
CA LEU A 152 27.94 1.00 2.55
C LEU A 152 28.52 0.97 3.97
N GLU A 153 27.95 1.76 4.89
CA GLU A 153 28.24 1.67 6.32
C GLU A 153 27.47 0.50 6.95
N ILE A 154 28.22 -0.45 7.49
CA ILE A 154 27.72 -1.44 8.45
C ILE A 154 27.65 -0.74 9.81
N ARG A 155 26.50 -0.76 10.48
CA ARG A 155 26.34 -0.22 11.82
C ARG A 155 26.93 -1.18 12.86
N ASP A 156 27.87 -0.68 13.64
CA ASP A 156 28.41 -1.34 14.82
C ASP A 156 27.33 -1.54 15.89
N ALA A 157 27.15 -2.80 16.30
CA ALA A 157 26.49 -3.16 17.55
C ALA A 157 27.58 -3.59 18.53
N GLU A 158 27.72 -2.84 19.61
CA GLU A 158 28.70 -3.15 20.66
C GLU A 158 28.35 -4.45 21.40
N ASN A 159 29.38 -5.30 21.50
CA ASN A 159 29.70 -6.25 22.57
C ASN A 159 28.61 -7.24 23.05
N ASP A 160 28.74 -8.49 22.59
CA ASP A 160 28.89 -9.58 23.56
C ASP A 160 29.90 -10.61 23.05
N ALA A 161 30.83 -10.94 23.93
CA ALA A 161 31.93 -11.85 23.64
C ALA A 161 31.43 -13.29 23.70
N ASP A 162 31.54 -14.03 22.59
CA ASP A 162 31.72 -15.47 22.67
C ASP A 162 32.65 -15.97 21.56
N LYS A 163 33.64 -16.74 22.01
CA LYS A 163 34.72 -17.33 21.22
C LYS A 163 34.14 -18.23 20.12
N VAL A 164 34.55 -17.98 18.88
CA VAL A 164 34.49 -19.01 17.84
C VAL A 164 35.86 -19.06 17.16
N ASP A 165 36.50 -20.20 17.32
CA ASP A 165 37.80 -20.59 16.82
C ASP A 165 37.71 -20.81 15.31
N SER A 166 38.48 -20.07 14.52
CA SER A 166 38.67 -20.34 13.10
C SER A 166 40.12 -20.02 12.75
N ASP A 167 40.96 -21.06 12.81
CA ASP A 167 42.27 -21.10 12.19
C ASP A 167 42.13 -20.81 10.69
N ASP A 168 42.57 -19.64 10.25
CA ASP A 168 43.13 -19.48 8.89
C ASP A 168 44.19 -18.36 8.92
N ASP A 169 45.43 -18.78 8.69
CA ASP A 169 46.66 -17.97 8.69
C ASP A 169 46.75 -17.11 7.42
N ASP A 170 46.06 -15.98 7.37
CA ASP A 170 46.34 -14.92 6.38
C ASP A 170 46.88 -13.66 7.08
N ASP A 171 48.21 -13.59 7.18
CA ASP A 171 48.99 -12.41 7.59
C ASP A 171 48.78 -11.24 6.60
N PHE A 172 47.67 -10.51 6.73
CA PHE A 172 47.56 -9.16 6.20
C PHE A 172 48.12 -8.16 7.21
N PRO A 173 49.04 -7.24 6.82
CA PRO A 173 49.50 -6.21 7.73
C PRO A 173 48.32 -5.31 8.12
N VAL A 174 48.08 -5.18 9.42
CA VAL A 174 47.10 -4.24 9.98
C VAL A 174 47.53 -2.83 9.58
N TYR A 175 46.77 -2.20 8.70
CA TYR A 175 47.01 -0.83 8.29
C TYR A 175 46.46 0.11 9.38
N GLU A 176 47.32 0.76 10.13
CA GLU A 176 46.93 1.79 11.09
C GLU A 176 46.52 3.04 10.31
N ILE A 177 45.21 3.34 10.31
CA ILE A 177 44.67 4.58 9.74
C ILE A 177 45.14 5.75 10.63
N PRO A 178 45.87 6.75 10.11
CA PRO A 178 46.30 7.90 10.89
C PRO A 178 45.10 8.61 11.54
N GLU A 179 45.23 9.06 12.79
CA GLU A 179 44.15 9.74 13.54
C GLU A 179 43.58 10.98 12.81
N GLU A 180 44.37 11.56 11.91
CA GLU A 180 44.02 12.69 11.05
C GLU A 180 42.97 12.33 9.98
N GLU A 181 42.91 11.08 9.54
CA GLU A 181 41.93 10.56 8.57
C GLU A 181 40.65 10.04 9.23
N LEU A 182 40.68 9.76 10.55
CA LEU A 182 39.48 9.47 11.34
C LEU A 182 38.63 10.73 11.60
N ILE A 183 39.20 11.92 11.41
CA ILE A 183 38.49 13.19 11.52
C ILE A 183 38.17 13.68 10.11
N LEU A 184 37.10 13.14 9.53
CA LEU A 184 36.46 13.73 8.36
C LEU A 184 36.11 15.19 8.72
N LYS A 185 36.81 16.15 8.11
CA LYS A 185 36.37 17.55 8.13
C LYS A 185 34.98 17.55 7.51
N LYS A 186 33.95 17.80 8.31
CA LYS A 186 32.61 18.13 7.82
C LYS A 186 32.77 19.19 6.74
N GLU A 187 32.45 18.85 5.50
CA GLU A 187 32.32 19.84 4.43
C GLU A 187 31.26 20.85 4.91
N GLU A 188 31.60 22.15 4.91
CA GLU A 188 30.77 23.25 5.45
C GLU A 188 29.43 23.45 4.71
N ASN A 189 29.08 22.57 3.76
CA ASN A 189 27.85 22.62 2.97
C ASN A 189 26.73 21.71 3.49
N ASP A 190 26.93 20.95 4.58
CA ASP A 190 25.87 20.12 5.18
C ASP A 190 24.80 20.93 5.93
N GLU A 191 24.96 22.26 6.08
CA GLU A 191 24.01 23.10 6.81
C GLU A 191 22.88 23.70 5.95
N ASP A 192 22.96 23.65 4.62
CA ASP A 192 21.99 24.34 3.74
C ASP A 192 20.68 23.58 3.52
N TYR A 193 20.60 22.30 3.90
CA TYR A 193 19.37 21.50 3.77
C TYR A 193 18.33 21.70 4.88
N ARG A 194 18.60 22.58 5.88
CA ARG A 194 17.72 22.74 7.06
C ARG A 194 16.80 23.96 7.05
N ASN A 195 16.86 24.81 6.03
CA ASN A 195 16.11 26.08 6.01
C ASN A 195 14.97 26.12 5.00
N VAL A 196 14.25 25.00 4.82
CA VAL A 196 12.99 25.04 4.06
C VAL A 196 11.85 25.40 5.01
N GLU A 197 11.21 26.55 4.76
CA GLU A 197 10.02 26.96 5.52
C GLU A 197 8.88 25.96 5.35
N MET A 198 8.18 25.66 6.46
CA MET A 198 7.05 24.73 6.43
C MET A 198 5.88 25.35 5.65
N PRO A 199 5.31 24.64 4.65
CA PRO A 199 4.19 25.16 3.89
C PRO A 199 2.96 25.43 4.77
N TYR A 200 2.22 26.50 4.44
CA TYR A 200 1.02 26.91 5.19
C TYR A 200 -0.29 26.51 4.50
N TYR A 201 -0.26 26.25 3.19
CA TYR A 201 -1.43 25.89 2.38
C TYR A 201 -1.36 24.44 1.87
N ILE A 202 -2.52 23.79 1.76
CA ILE A 202 -2.60 22.39 1.29
C ILE A 202 -2.10 22.25 -0.15
N MET A 203 -2.35 23.27 -1.00
CA MET A 203 -1.87 23.28 -2.38
C MET A 203 -0.35 23.27 -2.47
N ASP A 204 0.32 24.11 -1.68
CA ASP A 204 1.79 24.12 -1.60
C ASP A 204 2.32 22.75 -1.15
N CYS A 205 1.62 22.08 -0.21
CA CYS A 205 1.99 20.72 0.16
C CYS A 205 1.79 19.73 -1.00
N ILE A 206 0.70 19.80 -1.75
CA ILE A 206 0.45 18.94 -2.93
C ILE A 206 1.56 19.13 -3.96
N GLU A 207 1.97 20.38 -4.22
CA GLU A 207 3.10 20.70 -5.09
C GLU A 207 4.40 20.11 -4.55
N GLY A 208 4.68 20.28 -3.25
CA GLY A 208 5.87 19.72 -2.59
C GLY A 208 5.91 18.19 -2.58
N LEU A 209 4.76 17.50 -2.59
CA LEU A 209 4.71 16.04 -2.75
C LEU A 209 5.15 15.55 -4.14
N ASN A 210 5.11 16.42 -5.16
CA ASN A 210 5.57 16.11 -6.52
C ASN A 210 7.06 16.38 -6.74
N GLU A 211 7.75 16.93 -5.74
CA GLU A 211 9.17 17.23 -5.82
C GLU A 211 9.99 15.96 -6.08
N GLN A 212 10.98 16.07 -6.97
CA GLN A 212 11.77 14.94 -7.45
C GLN A 212 13.23 15.00 -7.01
N ASN A 213 13.73 16.20 -6.77
CA ASN A 213 15.15 16.42 -6.50
C ASN A 213 15.40 16.96 -5.09
N ASP A 214 14.48 17.78 -4.58
CA ASP A 214 14.65 18.45 -3.29
C ASP A 214 13.94 17.71 -2.15
N TYR A 215 14.71 16.88 -1.44
CA TYR A 215 14.19 16.12 -0.30
C TYR A 215 13.66 17.03 0.82
N ALA A 216 14.31 18.16 1.09
CA ALA A 216 13.93 19.05 2.19
C ALA A 216 12.56 19.68 1.95
N LYS A 217 12.26 20.08 0.71
CA LYS A 217 10.91 20.53 0.32
C LYS A 217 9.87 19.44 0.42
N PHE A 218 10.17 18.25 -0.09
CA PHE A 218 9.28 17.10 0.03
C PHE A 218 8.96 16.78 1.50
N GLU A 219 9.98 16.71 2.35
CA GLU A 219 9.84 16.38 3.76
C GLU A 219 9.04 17.46 4.53
N ALA A 220 9.33 18.74 4.27
CA ALA A 220 8.59 19.86 4.86
C ALA A 220 7.08 19.79 4.52
N ALA A 221 6.75 19.56 3.24
CA ALA A 221 5.36 19.38 2.80
C ALA A 221 4.70 18.15 3.42
N PHE A 222 5.39 17.00 3.39
CA PHE A 222 4.87 15.73 3.89
C PHE A 222 4.57 15.77 5.40
N ASN A 223 5.44 16.41 6.18
CA ASN A 223 5.27 16.55 7.63
C ASN A 223 4.23 17.62 8.01
N ALA A 224 4.05 18.67 7.20
CA ALA A 224 3.06 19.72 7.45
C ALA A 224 1.60 19.25 7.27
N LEU A 225 1.35 18.26 6.40
CA LEU A 225 0.00 17.85 5.99
C LEU A 225 -0.90 17.34 7.12
N LYS A 226 -0.40 16.49 8.02
CA LYS A 226 -1.23 15.83 9.05
C LYS A 226 -1.99 16.84 9.92
N PRO A 227 -1.34 17.81 10.59
CA PRO A 227 -2.05 18.80 11.39
C PRO A 227 -2.95 19.71 10.52
N MET A 228 -2.56 19.99 9.27
CA MET A 228 -3.34 20.82 8.35
C MET A 228 -4.66 20.17 7.92
N ILE A 229 -4.62 18.87 7.61
CA ILE A 229 -5.82 18.08 7.32
C ILE A 229 -6.74 18.07 8.54
N ARG A 230 -6.21 17.71 9.72
CA ARG A 230 -7.02 17.54 10.94
C ARG A 230 -7.69 18.82 11.42
N ARG A 231 -7.04 19.98 11.25
CA ARG A 231 -7.62 21.29 11.58
C ARG A 231 -8.54 21.85 10.47
N ARG A 232 -8.71 21.13 9.36
CA ARG A 232 -9.40 21.60 8.14
C ARG A 232 -8.89 22.97 7.69
N ALA A 233 -7.60 23.04 7.38
CA ALA A 233 -6.96 24.26 6.89
C ALA A 233 -7.71 24.87 5.69
N VAL A 234 -7.57 26.18 5.49
CA VAL A 234 -8.22 26.91 4.39
C VAL A 234 -7.86 26.27 3.05
N GLY A 235 -8.86 26.00 2.21
CA GLY A 235 -8.68 25.33 0.92
C GLY A 235 -8.71 23.80 0.97
N TYR A 236 -8.74 23.18 2.16
CA TYR A 236 -8.71 21.72 2.29
C TYR A 236 -9.89 21.06 1.58
N GLU A 237 -11.13 21.51 1.80
CA GLU A 237 -12.32 20.84 1.24
C GLU A 237 -12.32 20.84 -0.31
N GLN A 238 -11.74 21.87 -0.95
CA GLN A 238 -11.62 21.95 -2.40
C GLN A 238 -10.55 21.00 -2.97
N CYS A 239 -9.53 20.70 -2.17
CA CYS A 239 -8.35 19.93 -2.58
C CYS A 239 -8.31 18.53 -1.95
N ALA A 240 -9.32 18.16 -1.15
CA ALA A 240 -9.29 16.96 -0.32
C ALA A 240 -9.23 15.67 -1.15
N GLU A 241 -10.00 15.63 -2.24
CA GLU A 241 -10.01 14.52 -3.20
C GLU A 241 -8.69 14.45 -3.96
N GLU A 242 -8.19 15.57 -4.48
CA GLU A 242 -6.89 15.61 -5.16
C GLU A 242 -5.76 15.15 -4.21
N LEU A 243 -5.73 15.68 -2.99
CA LEU A 243 -4.76 15.30 -1.97
C LEU A 243 -4.83 13.79 -1.66
N LEU A 244 -6.04 13.23 -1.53
CA LEU A 244 -6.21 11.80 -1.30
C LEU A 244 -5.63 10.98 -2.46
N CYS A 245 -5.98 11.32 -3.71
CA CYS A 245 -5.43 10.67 -4.90
C CYS A 245 -3.90 10.74 -4.91
N ARG A 246 -3.33 11.92 -4.63
CA ARG A 246 -1.88 12.12 -4.57
C ARG A 246 -1.21 11.27 -3.51
N LEU A 247 -1.77 11.21 -2.30
CA LEU A 247 -1.25 10.38 -1.21
C LEU A 247 -1.35 8.88 -1.54
N ILE A 248 -2.43 8.45 -2.21
CA ILE A 248 -2.60 7.07 -2.67
C ILE A 248 -1.58 6.72 -3.76
N ASP A 249 -1.17 7.62 -4.64
CA ASP A 249 -0.18 7.29 -5.68
C ASP A 249 1.26 7.67 -5.30
N LEU A 250 1.47 8.20 -4.09
CA LEU A 250 2.77 8.66 -3.63
C LEU A 250 3.79 7.52 -3.48
N SER A 251 4.89 7.62 -4.23
CA SER A 251 6.02 6.68 -4.19
C SER A 251 7.16 7.16 -3.28
N ASN A 252 7.84 6.26 -2.58
CA ASN A 252 8.96 6.59 -1.71
C ASN A 252 10.28 6.82 -2.48
N ARG A 253 10.38 7.93 -3.22
CA ARG A 253 11.55 8.24 -4.05
C ARG A 253 12.80 8.54 -3.21
N PHE A 254 12.62 9.28 -2.12
CA PHE A 254 13.70 9.74 -1.25
C PHE A 254 14.08 8.75 -0.14
N LYS A 255 13.50 7.54 -0.12
CA LYS A 255 13.70 6.54 0.95
C LYS A 255 13.45 7.11 2.36
N THR A 256 12.40 7.93 2.48
CA THR A 256 12.04 8.60 3.73
C THR A 256 11.73 7.60 4.85
N GLU A 257 12.17 7.90 6.06
CA GLU A 257 11.94 7.08 7.24
C GLU A 257 10.44 6.97 7.58
N CYS A 258 9.99 5.76 7.93
CA CYS A 258 8.59 5.46 8.23
C CYS A 258 7.61 5.95 7.15
N PHE A 259 8.05 6.07 5.90
CA PHE A 259 7.25 6.67 4.82
C PHE A 259 5.88 6.01 4.67
N GLN A 260 5.81 4.67 4.63
CA GLN A 260 4.54 3.97 4.43
C GLN A 260 3.58 4.18 5.60
N GLU A 261 4.09 4.24 6.82
CA GLU A 261 3.29 4.50 8.02
C GLU A 261 2.76 5.94 8.03
N LYS A 262 3.62 6.92 7.76
CA LYS A 262 3.24 8.33 7.65
C LYS A 262 2.21 8.54 6.53
N ARG A 263 2.44 7.92 5.37
CA ARG A 263 1.53 7.94 4.21
C ARG A 263 0.16 7.36 4.57
N LEU A 264 0.12 6.19 5.20
CA LEU A 264 -1.12 5.58 5.68
C LEU A 264 -1.86 6.50 6.67
N GLN A 265 -1.15 7.11 7.61
CA GLN A 265 -1.75 8.05 8.59
C GLN A 265 -2.30 9.32 7.94
N LEU A 266 -1.70 9.81 6.85
CA LEU A 266 -2.20 10.94 6.09
C LEU A 266 -3.48 10.58 5.34
N ILE A 267 -3.50 9.43 4.65
CA ILE A 267 -4.70 8.90 3.97
C ILE A 267 -5.84 8.72 5.00
N GLN A 268 -5.57 8.08 6.13
CA GLN A 268 -6.51 7.95 7.24
C GLN A 268 -7.01 9.32 7.72
N SER A 269 -6.11 10.29 7.88
CA SER A 269 -6.49 11.64 8.32
C SER A 269 -7.44 12.32 7.33
N CYS A 270 -7.27 12.10 6.03
CA CYS A 270 -8.22 12.58 5.02
C CYS A 270 -9.59 11.91 5.20
N LEU A 271 -9.65 10.58 5.34
CA LEU A 271 -10.89 9.82 5.51
C LEU A 271 -11.66 10.16 6.80
N VAL A 272 -10.93 10.45 7.89
CA VAL A 272 -11.53 10.86 9.18
C VAL A 272 -11.97 12.32 9.16
N THR A 273 -11.30 13.16 8.38
CA THR A 273 -11.69 14.58 8.29
C THR A 273 -12.87 14.75 7.35
N SER A 274 -12.90 14.03 6.23
CA SER A 274 -13.88 14.13 5.15
C SER A 274 -14.47 12.76 4.78
N PRO A 275 -15.55 12.31 5.45
CA PRO A 275 -16.08 10.95 5.29
C PRO A 275 -16.62 10.60 3.90
N HIS A 276 -16.94 11.59 3.06
CA HIS A 276 -17.36 11.35 1.67
C HIS A 276 -16.22 10.73 0.84
N LEU A 277 -14.96 11.01 1.20
CA LEU A 277 -13.78 10.44 0.57
C LEU A 277 -13.67 8.92 0.74
N GLY A 278 -14.43 8.30 1.67
CA GLY A 278 -14.51 6.85 1.78
C GLY A 278 -14.97 6.19 0.48
N SER A 279 -15.99 6.76 -0.17
CA SER A 279 -16.47 6.28 -1.47
C SER A 279 -15.44 6.47 -2.57
N VAL A 280 -14.84 7.67 -2.64
CA VAL A 280 -13.77 8.00 -3.59
C VAL A 280 -12.58 7.05 -3.46
N ALA A 281 -12.14 6.75 -2.24
CA ALA A 281 -11.04 5.82 -2.00
C ALA A 281 -11.37 4.41 -2.52
N VAL A 282 -12.60 3.94 -2.31
CA VAL A 282 -13.05 2.64 -2.81
C VAL A 282 -13.15 2.63 -4.34
N ASP A 283 -13.62 3.71 -4.96
CA ASP A 283 -13.65 3.84 -6.41
C ASP A 283 -12.23 3.81 -7.01
N ILE A 284 -11.26 4.46 -6.36
CA ILE A 284 -9.84 4.37 -6.71
C ILE A 284 -9.35 2.92 -6.54
N MET A 285 -9.68 2.24 -5.44
CA MET A 285 -9.29 0.83 -5.22
C MET A 285 -9.78 -0.09 -6.35
N PHE A 286 -11.03 0.08 -6.79
CA PHE A 286 -11.61 -0.69 -7.89
C PHE A 286 -11.15 -0.23 -9.27
N SER A 287 -10.46 0.91 -9.38
CA SER A 287 -9.94 1.40 -10.66
C SER A 287 -8.88 0.47 -11.24
N ARG A 288 -8.87 0.37 -12.57
CA ARG A 288 -7.86 -0.36 -13.34
C ARG A 288 -6.44 0.15 -13.06
N LYS A 289 -6.30 1.47 -12.85
CA LYS A 289 -4.99 2.13 -12.67
C LYS A 289 -4.40 1.95 -11.27
N CYS A 290 -5.19 1.49 -10.30
CA CYS A 290 -4.71 1.30 -8.94
C CYS A 290 -3.82 0.06 -8.84
N SER A 291 -2.62 0.22 -8.29
CA SER A 291 -1.73 -0.92 -8.00
C SER A 291 -2.29 -1.77 -6.84
N MET A 292 -1.90 -3.05 -6.76
CA MET A 292 -2.33 -3.91 -5.65
C MET A 292 -1.89 -3.39 -4.27
N THR A 293 -0.67 -2.86 -4.16
CA THR A 293 -0.18 -2.21 -2.93
C THR A 293 -1.08 -1.06 -2.50
N ASN A 294 -1.52 -0.23 -3.45
CA ASN A 294 -2.45 0.86 -3.18
C ASN A 294 -3.85 0.35 -2.80
N ARG A 295 -4.30 -0.78 -3.36
CA ARG A 295 -5.56 -1.40 -2.91
C ARG A 295 -5.50 -1.81 -1.44
N TYR A 296 -4.39 -2.41 -1.02
CA TYR A 296 -4.21 -2.80 0.39
C TYR A 296 -4.09 -1.60 1.33
N ILE A 297 -3.37 -0.53 0.95
CA ILE A 297 -3.26 0.66 1.81
C ILE A 297 -4.62 1.36 1.97
N ILE A 298 -5.45 1.40 0.92
CA ILE A 298 -6.80 1.94 0.98
C ILE A 298 -7.66 1.15 1.96
N LEU A 299 -7.69 -0.19 1.85
CA LEU A 299 -8.45 -1.05 2.76
C LEU A 299 -8.01 -0.90 4.22
N LYS A 300 -6.70 -0.76 4.46
CA LYS A 300 -6.16 -0.51 5.78
C LYS A 300 -6.58 0.86 6.30
N ALA A 301 -6.48 1.91 5.49
CA ALA A 301 -6.87 3.27 5.85
C ALA A 301 -8.37 3.40 6.16
N LEU A 302 -9.24 2.72 5.38
CA LEU A 302 -10.68 2.66 5.63
C LEU A 302 -10.98 2.02 6.99
N SER A 303 -10.31 0.90 7.29
CA SER A 303 -10.47 0.19 8.57
C SER A 303 -10.00 1.04 9.76
N ASP A 304 -8.84 1.69 9.63
CA ASP A 304 -8.26 2.55 10.68
C ASP A 304 -9.09 3.81 10.91
N ALA A 305 -9.59 4.43 9.83
CA ALA A 305 -10.48 5.57 9.92
C ALA A 305 -11.79 5.21 10.65
N ALA A 306 -12.40 4.08 10.28
CA ALA A 306 -13.60 3.58 10.95
C ALA A 306 -13.36 3.29 12.45
N LEU A 307 -12.22 2.69 12.77
CA LEU A 307 -11.82 2.45 14.15
C LEU A 307 -11.68 3.77 14.92
N GLU A 308 -11.05 4.79 14.33
CA GLU A 308 -10.90 6.10 14.95
C GLU A 308 -12.25 6.81 15.18
N TYR A 309 -13.19 6.70 14.23
CA TYR A 309 -14.55 7.21 14.41
C TYR A 309 -15.27 6.51 15.57
N SER A 310 -15.16 5.18 15.65
CA SER A 310 -15.82 4.36 16.66
C SER A 310 -15.20 4.49 18.06
N SER A 311 -13.92 4.85 18.13
CA SER A 311 -13.19 4.99 19.39
C SER A 311 -13.69 6.18 20.22
N PRO A 312 -13.81 6.05 21.55
CA PRO A 312 -14.09 7.20 22.40
C PRO A 312 -12.92 8.19 22.25
N THR A 313 -13.18 9.36 21.67
CA THR A 313 -12.20 10.45 21.72
C THR A 313 -11.97 10.80 23.18
N ASP A 314 -10.77 10.56 23.71
CA ASP A 314 -10.36 11.18 24.97
C ASP A 314 -10.41 12.69 24.75
N VAL A 315 -11.31 13.35 25.47
CA VAL A 315 -11.35 14.80 25.51
C VAL A 315 -10.07 15.19 26.26
N VAL A 316 -9.02 15.51 25.52
CA VAL A 316 -7.87 16.22 26.06
C VAL A 316 -8.43 17.57 26.53
N GLU A 317 -8.60 17.72 27.83
CA GLU A 317 -8.93 19.00 28.46
C GLU A 317 -7.89 20.02 27.98
N ASN A 318 -8.37 21.06 27.30
CA ASN A 318 -7.55 22.09 26.69
C ASN A 318 -6.52 22.66 27.68
N LEU A 319 -5.25 22.49 27.32
CA LEU A 319 -4.18 23.45 27.60
C LEU A 319 -4.54 24.76 26.89
N ASP A 320 -5.11 25.73 27.61
CA ASP A 320 -4.72 27.15 27.56
C ASP A 320 -5.76 28.03 28.30
N ALA A 321 -5.46 28.33 29.56
CA ALA A 321 -5.86 29.59 30.17
C ALA A 321 -4.59 30.25 30.72
N ARG A 322 -3.90 30.98 29.85
CA ARG A 322 -2.82 31.89 30.21
C ARG A 322 -3.40 33.00 31.09
N ILE A 323 -2.99 33.04 32.36
CA ILE A 323 -3.07 34.24 33.20
C ILE A 323 -1.62 34.74 33.39
N PRO A 324 -1.31 36.00 33.03
CA PRO A 324 0.03 36.55 33.23
C PRO A 324 0.27 36.81 34.72
N LYS A 325 1.46 36.42 35.21
CA LYS A 325 1.95 36.78 36.54
C LYS A 325 2.39 38.24 36.55
N ASN A 326 1.83 39.04 37.44
CA ASN A 326 2.54 40.12 38.15
C ASN A 326 1.71 40.63 39.33
N GLY A 327 2.37 40.84 40.48
CA GLY A 327 1.90 41.72 41.53
C GLY A 327 1.63 41.08 42.88
N ASP A 328 2.58 41.26 43.80
CA ASP A 328 2.52 40.97 45.23
C ASP A 328 1.44 41.77 46.00
N ASN A 329 1.07 41.18 47.14
CA ASN A 329 0.68 41.78 48.43
C ASN A 329 -0.74 42.31 48.72
N VAL A 330 -1.39 41.57 49.64
CA VAL A 330 -1.95 41.97 50.96
C VAL A 330 -3.25 42.82 51.04
N GLU A 331 -4.15 42.30 51.90
CA GLU A 331 -5.26 42.95 52.65
C GLU A 331 -6.60 43.29 51.97
N GLY A 332 -7.62 42.49 52.34
CA GLY A 332 -8.68 42.96 53.25
C GLY A 332 -9.83 43.84 52.71
N ILE A 333 -11.05 43.42 53.09
CA ILE A 333 -12.24 44.25 53.42
C ILE A 333 -13.40 44.32 52.38
N THR A 334 -14.36 43.42 52.65
CA THR A 334 -15.84 43.56 52.79
C THR A 334 -16.75 43.97 51.62
N VAL A 335 -17.72 43.10 51.26
CA VAL A 335 -19.18 43.10 51.58
C VAL A 335 -19.97 44.16 50.78
N VAL A 336 -21.02 43.82 50.00
CA VAL A 336 -22.44 43.79 50.42
C VAL A 336 -23.33 43.05 49.38
N ASN A 337 -24.02 42.00 49.87
CA ASN A 337 -25.44 41.56 49.74
C ASN A 337 -26.16 41.55 48.36
N ALA A 338 -27.09 40.62 48.05
CA ALA A 338 -28.13 40.07 48.93
C ALA A 338 -28.81 38.77 48.42
N GLY A 339 -29.13 37.88 49.39
CA GLY A 339 -30.30 36.98 49.45
C GLY A 339 -30.19 35.63 48.70
N LYS A 340 -30.57 34.48 49.23
CA LYS A 340 -31.10 34.08 50.55
C LYS A 340 -31.14 32.54 50.56
N LEU A 341 -30.65 31.94 51.66
CA LEU A 341 -31.15 30.72 52.33
C LEU A 341 -31.29 29.41 51.53
N ILE A 342 -30.32 28.53 51.77
CA ILE A 342 -30.45 27.06 51.62
C ILE A 342 -31.32 26.54 52.78
N PRO A 343 -32.25 25.60 52.54
CA PRO A 343 -32.48 24.53 53.49
C PRO A 343 -32.08 23.18 52.88
N LYS A 344 -31.30 22.46 53.66
CA LYS A 344 -30.86 21.08 53.50
C LYS A 344 -31.91 20.18 52.80
N THR A 345 -31.60 19.72 51.60
CA THR A 345 -32.24 18.54 51.01
C THR A 345 -31.23 17.40 50.91
N LYS A 346 -31.71 16.25 51.37
CA LYS A 346 -30.99 14.99 51.60
C LYS A 346 -30.22 14.54 50.36
N ARG A 347 -29.02 13.99 50.57
CA ARG A 347 -28.25 13.25 49.56
C ARG A 347 -29.17 12.25 48.86
N PHE A 348 -29.54 12.55 47.63
CA PHE A 348 -29.86 11.52 46.66
C PHE A 348 -28.55 11.16 45.98
N MET A 349 -28.15 9.90 46.14
CA MET A 349 -27.06 9.31 45.39
C MET A 349 -27.42 9.47 43.91
N LYS A 350 -26.79 10.41 43.20
CA LYS A 350 -26.86 10.44 41.74
C LYS A 350 -26.12 9.20 41.27
N THR A 351 -26.86 8.17 40.88
CA THR A 351 -26.33 7.13 39.99
C THR A 351 -25.67 7.88 38.83
N PRO A 352 -24.40 7.61 38.48
CA PRO A 352 -23.81 8.23 37.30
C PRO A 352 -24.66 7.80 36.11
N VAL A 353 -25.40 8.74 35.53
CA VAL A 353 -25.99 8.53 34.21
C VAL A 353 -24.79 8.51 33.28
N THR A 354 -24.32 7.32 32.93
CA THR A 354 -23.38 7.15 31.83
C THR A 354 -24.09 7.66 30.58
N LEU A 355 -23.77 8.90 30.18
CA LEU A 355 -24.16 9.41 28.88
C LEU A 355 -23.62 8.41 27.85
N LEU A 356 -24.52 7.68 27.19
CA LEU A 356 -24.19 6.82 26.07
C LEU A 356 -23.51 7.70 25.02
N LYS A 357 -22.19 7.58 24.89
CA LYS A 357 -21.45 8.30 23.86
C LYS A 357 -21.86 7.70 22.52
N GLU A 358 -22.52 8.50 21.70
CA GLU A 358 -22.97 8.07 20.38
C GLU A 358 -21.77 7.68 19.51
N ASN A 359 -21.91 6.59 18.77
CA ASN A 359 -20.89 6.12 17.87
C ASN A 359 -20.80 7.04 16.64
N ARG A 360 -19.66 7.72 16.49
CA ARG A 360 -19.46 8.70 15.39
C ARG A 360 -19.32 8.04 14.03
N PHE A 361 -19.06 6.74 13.97
CA PHE A 361 -18.94 6.01 12.71
C PHE A 361 -20.32 5.68 12.11
N THR A 362 -21.32 5.40 12.94
CA THR A 362 -22.68 5.05 12.52
C THR A 362 -23.27 5.95 11.42
N PRO A 363 -23.25 7.30 11.52
CA PRO A 363 -23.80 8.17 10.48
C PRO A 363 -23.05 8.13 9.14
N VAL A 364 -21.78 7.73 9.14
CA VAL A 364 -20.91 7.71 7.94
C VAL A 364 -20.64 6.30 7.42
N ALA A 365 -21.04 5.25 8.16
CA ALA A 365 -20.72 3.86 7.83
C ALA A 365 -21.10 3.46 6.41
N ASN A 366 -22.22 3.98 5.90
CA ASN A 366 -22.71 3.67 4.55
C ASN A 366 -21.75 4.13 3.45
N SER A 367 -21.05 5.26 3.60
CA SER A 367 -20.11 5.76 2.58
C SER A 367 -18.82 4.94 2.52
N PHE A 368 -18.53 4.16 3.55
CA PHE A 368 -17.38 3.25 3.61
C PHE A 368 -17.79 1.84 3.17
N PHE A 369 -18.95 1.36 3.61
CA PHE A 369 -19.34 -0.04 3.46
C PHE A 369 -19.93 -0.38 2.09
N TYR A 370 -20.93 0.37 1.62
CA TYR A 370 -21.65 -0.02 0.41
C TYR A 370 -20.81 0.01 -0.88
N PRO A 371 -19.87 0.95 -1.06
CA PRO A 371 -18.96 0.89 -2.22
C PRO A 371 -18.18 -0.43 -2.31
N LEU A 372 -17.85 -1.08 -1.18
CA LEU A 372 -17.13 -2.37 -1.15
C LEU A 372 -17.98 -3.55 -1.62
N THR A 373 -19.30 -3.39 -1.77
CA THR A 373 -20.20 -4.47 -2.20
C THR A 373 -20.12 -4.76 -3.71
N ALA A 374 -19.40 -3.94 -4.48
CA ALA A 374 -19.22 -4.05 -5.93
C ALA A 374 -18.28 -5.20 -6.37
N ILE A 375 -18.34 -6.34 -5.70
CA ILE A 375 -17.39 -7.47 -5.86
C ILE A 375 -17.35 -7.98 -7.31
N ASP A 376 -18.49 -8.04 -8.00
CA ASP A 376 -18.60 -8.61 -9.34
C ASP A 376 -18.57 -7.58 -10.48
N GLN A 377 -18.54 -6.27 -10.18
CA GLN A 377 -18.72 -5.23 -11.19
C GLN A 377 -17.51 -5.05 -12.12
N HIS A 378 -16.30 -5.36 -11.64
CA HIS A 378 -15.04 -5.04 -12.32
C HIS A 378 -14.28 -6.26 -12.86
N ARG A 379 -15.01 -7.36 -13.11
CA ARG A 379 -14.45 -8.68 -13.41
C ARG A 379 -13.50 -8.73 -14.63
N GLU A 380 -13.65 -7.81 -15.59
CA GLU A 380 -12.80 -7.75 -16.79
C GLU A 380 -11.32 -7.53 -16.48
N TYR A 381 -11.01 -6.80 -15.41
CA TYR A 381 -9.62 -6.46 -15.03
C TYR A 381 -9.31 -6.72 -13.55
N LEU A 382 -10.32 -6.95 -12.71
CA LEU A 382 -10.17 -7.31 -11.30
C LEU A 382 -11.12 -8.49 -10.98
N ASP A 383 -10.62 -9.71 -11.13
CA ASP A 383 -11.40 -10.95 -11.00
C ASP A 383 -11.36 -11.44 -9.54
N LEU A 384 -12.08 -10.74 -8.67
CA LEU A 384 -12.08 -10.96 -7.22
C LEU A 384 -12.52 -12.37 -6.80
N THR A 385 -13.43 -12.99 -7.54
CA THR A 385 -13.93 -14.34 -7.21
C THR A 385 -13.00 -15.46 -7.69
N GLY A 386 -12.08 -15.15 -8.60
CA GLY A 386 -11.09 -16.08 -9.16
C GLY A 386 -9.67 -15.66 -8.84
N ARG A 387 -8.99 -15.05 -9.82
CA ARG A 387 -7.54 -14.76 -9.77
C ARG A 387 -7.16 -13.82 -8.62
N ASP A 388 -8.01 -12.86 -8.30
CA ASP A 388 -7.76 -11.80 -7.31
C ASP A 388 -8.41 -12.11 -5.94
N SER A 389 -8.65 -13.39 -5.65
CA SER A 389 -9.31 -13.85 -4.41
C SER A 389 -8.61 -13.45 -3.11
N GLU A 390 -7.30 -13.24 -3.12
CA GLU A 390 -6.59 -12.70 -1.95
C GLU A 390 -7.06 -11.28 -1.62
N LEU A 391 -7.23 -10.41 -2.62
CA LEU A 391 -7.77 -9.07 -2.42
C LEU A 391 -9.23 -9.13 -1.93
N LEU A 392 -10.04 -10.05 -2.48
CA LEU A 392 -11.40 -10.28 -2.00
C LEU A 392 -11.42 -10.60 -0.51
N SER A 393 -10.51 -11.45 -0.03
CA SER A 393 -10.40 -11.74 1.40
C SER A 393 -10.17 -10.48 2.23
N ARG A 394 -9.31 -9.55 1.77
CA ARG A 394 -9.02 -8.28 2.46
C ARG A 394 -10.20 -7.32 2.42
N ILE A 395 -10.95 -7.29 1.32
CA ILE A 395 -12.21 -6.53 1.22
C ILE A 395 -13.20 -7.04 2.26
N LEU A 396 -13.39 -8.36 2.37
CA LEU A 396 -14.29 -8.96 3.35
C LEU A 396 -13.85 -8.69 4.79
N PHE A 397 -12.56 -8.82 5.10
CA PHE A 397 -12.02 -8.42 6.42
C PHE A 397 -12.34 -6.96 6.72
N CYS A 398 -12.12 -6.05 5.78
CA CYS A 398 -12.46 -4.63 5.94
C CYS A 398 -13.97 -4.47 6.21
N MET A 399 -14.84 -5.08 5.42
CA MET A 399 -16.30 -5.02 5.63
C MET A 399 -16.73 -5.53 7.01
N GLY A 400 -16.15 -6.64 7.48
CA GLY A 400 -16.38 -7.16 8.84
C GLY A 400 -15.91 -6.18 9.92
N HIS A 401 -14.75 -5.55 9.73
CA HIS A 401 -14.24 -4.49 10.60
C HIS A 401 -15.16 -3.26 10.63
N LEU A 402 -15.69 -2.81 9.48
CA LEU A 402 -16.63 -1.70 9.41
C LEU A 402 -17.93 -2.01 10.17
N ILE A 403 -18.45 -3.25 10.07
CA ILE A 403 -19.61 -3.69 10.85
C ILE A 403 -19.32 -3.58 12.36
N ARG A 404 -18.17 -4.08 12.82
CA ARG A 404 -17.75 -3.95 14.22
C ARG A 404 -17.68 -2.49 14.67
N CYS A 405 -17.09 -1.62 13.83
CA CYS A 405 -16.98 -0.20 14.12
C CYS A 405 -18.34 0.50 14.15
N SER A 406 -19.36 0.00 13.45
CA SER A 406 -20.71 0.59 13.44
C SER A 406 -21.54 0.28 14.69
N GLY A 407 -21.19 -0.76 15.44
CA GLY A 407 -21.86 -1.19 16.67
C GLY A 407 -23.33 -1.59 16.45
N SER A 408 -24.10 -1.69 17.53
CA SER A 408 -25.52 -2.05 17.48
C SER A 408 -26.37 -0.82 17.13
N SER A 409 -26.63 -0.62 15.84
CA SER A 409 -27.46 0.46 15.32
C SER A 409 -28.40 -0.04 14.20
N PRO A 410 -29.51 0.65 13.91
CA PRO A 410 -30.42 0.23 12.84
C PRO A 410 -29.76 0.20 11.44
N CYS A 411 -28.76 1.04 11.17
CA CYS A 411 -28.04 0.99 9.90
C CYS A 411 -27.15 -0.26 9.81
N THR A 412 -26.56 -0.69 10.92
CA THR A 412 -25.75 -1.92 11.01
C THR A 412 -26.56 -3.13 10.57
N VAL A 413 -27.84 -3.25 10.98
CA VAL A 413 -28.69 -4.38 10.59
C VAL A 413 -28.80 -4.50 9.06
N LYS A 414 -28.97 -3.38 8.35
CA LYS A 414 -29.03 -3.38 6.87
C LYS A 414 -27.70 -3.75 6.22
N MET A 415 -26.60 -3.26 6.78
CA MET A 415 -25.24 -3.62 6.32
C MET A 415 -25.00 -5.12 6.52
N VAL A 416 -25.39 -5.67 7.67
CA VAL A 416 -25.30 -7.09 8.00
C VAL A 416 -26.13 -7.93 7.03
N SER A 417 -27.38 -7.57 6.73
CA SER A 417 -28.20 -8.31 5.75
C SER A 417 -27.53 -8.35 4.37
N THR A 418 -26.95 -7.21 3.96
CA THR A 418 -26.23 -7.12 2.68
C THR A 418 -24.98 -8.01 2.69
N LEU A 419 -24.18 -7.96 3.76
CA LEU A 419 -22.99 -8.79 3.88
C LEU A 419 -23.34 -10.28 3.92
N ALA A 420 -24.32 -10.67 4.74
CA ALA A 420 -24.76 -12.04 4.88
C ALA A 420 -25.13 -12.65 3.52
N TYR A 421 -25.87 -11.91 2.69
CA TYR A 421 -26.21 -12.30 1.33
C TYR A 421 -24.96 -12.48 0.44
N LEU A 422 -24.01 -11.53 0.48
CA LEU A 422 -22.76 -11.59 -0.28
C LEU A 422 -21.86 -12.77 0.11
N LEU A 423 -21.89 -13.20 1.38
CA LEU A 423 -21.00 -14.26 1.88
C LEU A 423 -21.40 -15.66 1.41
N VAL A 424 -22.69 -15.93 1.17
CA VAL A 424 -23.20 -17.27 0.81
C VAL A 424 -22.45 -17.90 -0.37
N PRO A 425 -22.33 -17.25 -1.55
CA PRO A 425 -21.61 -17.83 -2.68
C PRO A 425 -20.10 -17.99 -2.44
N LEU A 426 -19.53 -17.29 -1.46
CA LEU A 426 -18.08 -17.27 -1.18
C LEU A 426 -17.65 -18.41 -0.24
N ARG A 427 -18.59 -19.10 0.41
CA ARG A 427 -18.33 -20.20 1.37
C ARG A 427 -17.48 -21.33 0.80
N HIS A 428 -17.60 -21.59 -0.50
CA HIS A 428 -16.93 -22.70 -1.17
C HIS A 428 -15.73 -22.26 -2.02
N ASN A 429 -15.21 -21.06 -1.77
CA ASN A 429 -14.05 -20.57 -2.51
C ASN A 429 -12.83 -21.47 -2.25
N THR A 430 -12.03 -21.72 -3.29
CA THR A 430 -10.83 -22.57 -3.21
C THR A 430 -9.74 -21.93 -2.35
N ASN A 431 -9.65 -20.60 -2.35
CA ASN A 431 -8.71 -19.86 -1.52
C ASN A 431 -9.14 -19.88 -0.04
N PHE A 432 -8.27 -20.41 0.83
CA PHE A 432 -8.54 -20.49 2.27
C PHE A 432 -8.67 -19.11 2.92
N ALA A 433 -7.98 -18.09 2.42
CA ALA A 433 -8.06 -16.73 2.95
C ALA A 433 -9.48 -16.15 2.80
N VAL A 434 -10.18 -16.49 1.70
CA VAL A 434 -11.58 -16.08 1.52
C VAL A 434 -12.49 -16.80 2.53
N ARG A 435 -12.30 -18.10 2.75
CA ARG A 435 -13.06 -18.85 3.76
C ARG A 435 -12.83 -18.32 5.17
N GLN A 436 -11.58 -17.97 5.51
CA GLN A 436 -11.25 -17.27 6.76
C GLN A 436 -11.97 -15.94 6.89
N ALA A 437 -11.98 -15.13 5.84
CA ALA A 437 -12.64 -13.83 5.84
C ALA A 437 -14.17 -13.98 6.00
N VAL A 438 -14.78 -15.01 5.40
CA VAL A 438 -16.20 -15.34 5.59
C VAL A 438 -16.50 -15.67 7.06
N LEU A 439 -15.69 -16.53 7.68
CA LEU A 439 -15.82 -16.88 9.10
C LEU A 439 -15.64 -15.66 10.01
N PHE A 440 -14.64 -14.82 9.72
CA PHE A 440 -14.43 -13.57 10.43
C PHE A 440 -15.64 -12.63 10.31
N CYS A 441 -16.29 -12.57 9.15
CA CYS A 441 -17.50 -11.78 8.98
C CYS A 441 -18.66 -12.32 9.83
N TYR A 442 -18.89 -13.63 9.87
CA TYR A 442 -19.91 -14.23 10.75
C TYR A 442 -19.66 -13.90 12.23
N ALA A 443 -18.43 -14.08 12.71
CA ALA A 443 -18.06 -13.70 14.06
C ALA A 443 -18.24 -12.18 14.31
N SER A 444 -17.87 -11.35 13.33
CA SER A 444 -18.04 -9.90 13.40
C SER A 444 -19.50 -9.49 13.51
N ILE A 445 -20.40 -10.11 12.76
CA ILE A 445 -21.85 -9.89 12.85
C ILE A 445 -22.34 -10.27 14.26
N CYS A 446 -21.97 -11.46 14.72
CA CYS A 446 -22.36 -11.99 16.03
C CYS A 446 -21.92 -11.11 17.21
N VAL A 447 -20.74 -10.50 17.12
CA VAL A 447 -20.21 -9.62 18.18
C VAL A 447 -20.80 -8.20 18.11
N SER A 448 -21.26 -7.76 16.93
CA SER A 448 -21.71 -6.36 16.72
C SER A 448 -23.19 -6.15 17.04
N LEU A 449 -24.02 -7.15 16.81
CA LEU A 449 -25.47 -7.10 17.07
C LEU A 449 -25.80 -7.70 18.44
N SER A 450 -26.91 -7.25 19.04
CA SER A 450 -27.38 -7.88 20.28
C SER A 450 -27.98 -9.26 19.98
N LYS A 451 -27.97 -10.13 21.00
CA LYS A 451 -28.53 -11.48 20.91
C LYS A 451 -29.99 -11.47 20.44
N GLU A 452 -30.78 -10.52 20.95
CA GLU A 452 -32.21 -10.38 20.61
C GLU A 452 -32.41 -10.09 19.13
N VAL A 453 -31.59 -9.19 18.56
CA VAL A 453 -31.63 -8.86 17.13
C VAL A 453 -31.21 -10.06 16.29
N LEU A 454 -30.14 -10.75 16.70
CA LEU A 454 -29.63 -11.94 16.00
C LEU A 454 -30.68 -13.06 15.96
N LEU A 455 -31.30 -13.38 17.10
CA LEU A 455 -32.34 -14.42 17.17
C LEU A 455 -33.63 -14.02 16.45
N GLN A 456 -33.97 -12.73 16.42
CA GLN A 456 -35.19 -12.27 15.77
C GLN A 456 -35.07 -12.25 14.24
N PHE A 457 -33.92 -11.86 13.69
CA PHE A 457 -33.76 -11.59 12.26
C PHE A 457 -32.88 -12.58 11.52
N TYR A 458 -32.07 -13.38 12.23
CA TYR A 458 -31.04 -14.23 11.63
C TYR A 458 -31.02 -15.65 12.23
N SER A 459 -32.13 -16.14 12.81
CA SER A 459 -32.17 -17.45 13.49
C SER A 459 -31.75 -18.60 12.59
N ASP A 460 -32.25 -18.61 11.35
CA ASP A 460 -32.02 -19.68 10.39
C ASP A 460 -30.58 -19.60 9.86
N GLU A 461 -30.13 -18.38 9.56
CA GLU A 461 -28.76 -18.10 9.14
C GLU A 461 -27.73 -18.47 10.21
N LEU A 462 -28.01 -18.26 11.50
CA LEU A 462 -27.11 -18.64 12.59
C LEU A 462 -26.85 -20.15 12.63
N VAL A 463 -27.89 -20.96 12.39
CA VAL A 463 -27.75 -22.42 12.32
C VAL A 463 -26.87 -22.81 11.13
N ASP A 464 -27.12 -22.21 9.96
CA ASP A 464 -26.31 -22.43 8.76
C ASP A 464 -24.84 -22.00 8.95
N TRP A 465 -24.61 -20.86 9.62
CA TRP A 465 -23.27 -20.34 9.90
C TRP A 465 -22.53 -21.24 10.87
N LEU A 466 -23.23 -21.74 11.91
CA LEU A 466 -22.66 -22.70 12.86
C LEU A 466 -22.26 -23.99 12.14
N GLU A 467 -23.16 -24.58 11.36
CA GLU A 467 -22.88 -25.81 10.62
C GLU A 467 -21.68 -25.64 9.68
N TYR A 468 -21.61 -24.51 8.97
CA TYR A 468 -20.48 -24.19 8.10
C TYR A 468 -19.16 -24.05 8.89
N ALA A 469 -19.17 -23.31 10.00
CA ALA A 469 -18.00 -23.11 10.84
C ALA A 469 -17.50 -24.42 11.45
N THR A 470 -18.39 -25.26 11.96
CA THR A 470 -18.02 -26.58 12.51
C THR A 470 -17.40 -27.49 11.46
N LYS A 471 -17.99 -27.57 10.25
CA LYS A 471 -17.42 -28.36 9.15
C LYS A 471 -16.00 -27.91 8.77
N LEU A 472 -15.77 -26.61 8.69
CA LEU A 472 -14.44 -26.09 8.39
C LEU A 472 -13.46 -26.32 9.54
N ALA A 473 -13.88 -26.20 10.79
CA ALA A 473 -13.02 -26.45 11.95
C ALA A 473 -12.46 -27.88 11.96
N GLU A 474 -13.24 -28.85 11.49
CA GLU A 474 -12.84 -30.26 11.46
C GLU A 474 -12.03 -30.64 10.22
N ALA A 475 -12.41 -30.13 9.05
CA ALA A 475 -11.97 -30.70 7.77
C ALA A 475 -11.26 -29.72 6.82
N ASP A 476 -11.14 -28.42 7.13
CA ASP A 476 -10.45 -27.49 6.23
C ASP A 476 -8.95 -27.86 6.11
N PRO A 477 -8.34 -27.83 4.91
CA PRO A 477 -6.91 -28.10 4.74
C PRO A 477 -5.98 -27.14 5.51
N SER A 478 -6.33 -25.85 5.62
CA SER A 478 -5.51 -24.85 6.29
C SER A 478 -5.69 -24.89 7.81
N THR A 479 -4.58 -24.97 8.53
CA THR A 479 -4.51 -24.90 10.00
C THR A 479 -5.12 -23.61 10.54
N GLU A 480 -4.79 -22.48 9.91
CA GLU A 480 -5.23 -21.15 10.30
C GLU A 480 -6.74 -21.02 10.05
N CYS A 481 -7.26 -21.61 8.97
CA CYS A 481 -8.69 -21.62 8.69
C CYS A 481 -9.46 -22.44 9.73
N ARG A 482 -8.95 -23.62 10.11
CA ARG A 482 -9.55 -24.43 11.18
C ARG A 482 -9.63 -23.68 12.51
N GLN A 483 -8.57 -22.95 12.89
CA GLN A 483 -8.54 -22.16 14.13
C GLN A 483 -9.60 -21.04 14.14
N ILE A 484 -9.68 -20.25 13.07
CA ILE A 484 -10.69 -19.18 12.95
C ILE A 484 -12.11 -19.78 12.92
N ALA A 485 -12.28 -20.92 12.25
CA ALA A 485 -13.55 -21.62 12.18
C ALA A 485 -14.03 -22.09 13.56
N GLN A 486 -13.12 -22.63 14.37
CA GLN A 486 -13.42 -23.02 15.75
C GLN A 486 -13.88 -21.82 16.59
N MET A 487 -13.13 -20.69 16.55
CA MET A 487 -13.52 -19.48 17.27
C MET A 487 -14.88 -18.92 16.81
N ALA A 488 -15.16 -18.96 15.51
CA ALA A 488 -16.43 -18.53 14.95
C ALA A 488 -17.58 -19.45 15.41
N ALA A 489 -17.38 -20.77 15.35
CA ALA A 489 -18.36 -21.75 15.81
C ALA A 489 -18.69 -21.59 17.30
N GLU A 490 -17.69 -21.41 18.15
CA GLU A 490 -17.87 -21.14 19.59
C GLU A 490 -18.67 -19.84 19.81
N THR A 491 -18.32 -18.77 19.10
CA THR A 491 -19.03 -17.48 19.19
C THR A 491 -20.51 -17.62 18.82
N ILE A 492 -20.81 -18.34 17.73
CA ILE A 492 -22.18 -18.55 17.25
C ILE A 492 -22.95 -19.49 18.21
N ALA A 493 -22.31 -20.55 18.71
CA ALA A 493 -22.92 -21.49 19.64
C ALA A 493 -23.35 -20.83 20.96
N ILE A 494 -22.57 -19.89 21.48
CA ILE A 494 -22.93 -19.11 22.69
C ILE A 494 -24.23 -18.32 22.47
N ILE A 495 -24.45 -17.79 21.27
CA ILE A 495 -25.67 -17.02 20.94
C ILE A 495 -26.90 -17.94 20.89
N ILE A 496 -26.75 -19.15 20.32
CA ILE A 496 -27.84 -20.11 20.16
C ILE A 496 -28.19 -20.81 21.49
N SER A 497 -27.19 -21.21 22.29
CA SER A 497 -27.36 -22.10 23.45
C SER A 497 -28.05 -21.48 24.68
N VAL A 498 -28.15 -20.16 24.79
CA VAL A 498 -28.77 -19.50 25.95
C VAL A 498 -30.31 -19.40 25.79
N ASN A 499 -30.92 -20.39 25.16
CA ASN A 499 -32.37 -20.51 24.99
C ASN A 499 -32.98 -21.72 25.72
N ASP A 500 -32.17 -22.47 26.48
CA ASP A 500 -32.63 -23.52 27.39
C ASP A 500 -32.68 -23.07 28.85
#